data_AF-A0A1B3XJC9-F1
#
_entry.id   AF-A0A1B3XJC9-F1
#
_cell.length_a   1.000
_cell.length_b   1.000
_cell.length_c   1.000
_cell.angle_alpha   90.00
_cell.angle_beta   90.00
_cell.angle_gamma   90.00
#
_symmetry.space_group_name_H-M   'P 1'
#
loop_
_entity.id
_entity.type
_entity.pdbx_description
1 polymer ?
#
loop_
_entity_poly.entity_id
_entity_poly.type
_entity_poly.pdbx_seq_one_letter_code
_entity_poly.pdbx_strand_id
1 'polypeptide(L)' 'MERTIKSLEVIAEATKPFIYTFEVGKEFGGQAVDDIIEHDGVFKLFNRKDELITEIQLPVVGVKYEYPVSEVL' A
#
# COMPACT_ATOMS: atom_id res chain seq x y z
N MET A 1 15.12 -7.28 8.98
CA MET A 1 14.05 -6.34 9.39
C MET A 1 13.03 -6.34 8.29
N GLU A 2 11.83 -6.84 8.56
CA GLU A 2 10.69 -6.66 7.67
C GLU A 2 10.35 -5.16 7.64
N ARG A 3 10.13 -4.61 6.45
CA ARG A 3 9.79 -3.20 6.27
C ARG A 3 8.29 -3.12 6.07
N THR A 4 7.58 -2.46 6.96
CA THR A 4 6.13 -2.23 6.80
C THR A 4 5.90 -1.17 5.74
N ILE A 5 5.01 -1.43 4.79
CA ILE A 5 4.64 -0.46 3.76
C ILE A 5 3.58 0.47 4.35
N LYS A 6 3.86 1.77 4.38
CA LYS A 6 2.91 2.79 4.86
C LYS A 6 1.96 3.23 3.75
N SER A 7 2.51 3.44 2.56
CA SER A 7 1.74 3.85 1.39
C SER A 7 2.44 3.50 0.09
N LEU A 8 1.66 3.44 -0.98
CA LEU A 8 2.15 3.25 -2.33
C LEU A 8 1.46 4.22 -3.29
N GLU A 9 2.22 4.71 -4.26
CA GLU A 9 1.78 5.64 -5.30
C GLU A 9 1.69 4.89 -6.62
N VAL A 10 0.53 4.98 -7.28
CA VAL A 10 0.26 4.36 -8.59
C VAL A 10 -0.10 5.39 -9.64
N ILE A 11 0.11 5.04 -10.90
CA ILE A 11 -0.49 5.74 -12.03
C ILE A 11 -1.89 5.16 -12.26
N ALA A 12 -2.91 5.96 -11.98
CA ALA A 12 -4.30 5.64 -12.27
C ALA A 12 -4.74 6.29 -13.59
N GLU A 13 -5.76 5.72 -14.24
CA GLU A 13 -6.36 6.15 -15.53
C GLU A 13 -5.41 6.11 -16.74
N ALA A 14 -5.78 5.35 -17.77
CA ALA A 14 -4.95 5.17 -18.97
C ALA A 14 -4.89 6.41 -19.88
N THR A 15 -5.96 7.21 -19.90
CA THR A 15 -6.12 8.31 -20.88
C THR A 15 -5.69 9.68 -20.34
N LYS A 16 -5.81 9.87 -19.02
CA LYS A 16 -5.37 11.07 -18.30
C LYS A 16 -4.69 10.64 -17.00
N PRO A 17 -3.42 10.22 -17.07
CA PRO A 17 -2.76 9.61 -15.93
C PRO A 17 -2.62 10.61 -14.77
N PHE A 18 -2.94 10.15 -13.57
CA PHE A 18 -2.70 10.87 -12.33
C PHE A 18 -2.12 9.94 -11.27
N ILE A 19 -1.46 10.53 -10.27
CA ILE A 19 -0.93 9.76 -9.13
C ILE A 19 -2.03 9.56 -8.11
N TYR A 20 -2.33 8.30 -7.81
CA TYR A 20 -3.19 7.92 -6.69
C TYR A 20 -2.35 7.27 -5.59
N THR A 21 -2.65 7.59 -4.34
CA THR A 21 -1.93 7.06 -3.18
C THR A 21 -2.84 6.15 -2.38
N PHE A 22 -2.45 4.89 -2.22
CA PHE A 22 -3.02 4.02 -1.19
C PHE A 22 -2.19 4.14 0.08
N GLU A 23 -2.83 4.23 1.23
CA GLU A 23 -2.17 4.46 2.51
C GLU A 23 -2.86 3.69 3.63
N VAL A 24 -2.06 3.09 4.51
CA VAL A 24 -2.53 2.47 5.75
C VAL A 24 -3.26 3.51 6.62
N GLY A 25 -4.42 3.13 7.14
CA GLY A 25 -5.31 4.00 7.90
C GLY A 25 -6.27 4.84 7.04
N LYS A 26 -6.25 4.70 5.70
CA LYS A 26 -7.26 5.30 4.80
C LYS A 26 -8.29 4.26 4.37
N GLU A 27 -9.46 4.76 3.95
CA GLU A 27 -10.50 3.89 3.39
C GLU A 27 -10.33 3.71 1.88
N PHE A 28 -10.53 2.48 1.42
CA PHE A 28 -10.63 2.11 0.03
C PHE A 28 -11.74 1.07 -0.15
N GLY A 29 -12.62 1.27 -1.15
CA GLY A 29 -13.73 0.35 -1.40
C GLY A 29 -14.70 0.17 -0.23
N GLY A 30 -14.82 1.18 0.66
CA GLY A 30 -15.64 1.12 1.87
C GLY A 30 -15.02 0.35 3.04
N GLN A 31 -13.73 0.02 2.96
CA GLN A 31 -12.99 -0.67 4.01
C GLN A 31 -11.73 0.13 4.39
N ALA A 32 -11.38 0.14 5.66
CA ALA A 32 -10.11 0.70 6.12
C ALA A 32 -8.96 -0.25 5.72
N VAL A 33 -7.93 0.32 5.08
CA VAL A 33 -6.66 -0.35 4.80
C VAL A 33 -5.88 -0.41 6.11
N ASP A 34 -5.62 -1.61 6.60
CA ASP A 34 -4.85 -1.85 7.84
C ASP A 34 -3.41 -2.27 7.52
N ASP A 35 -3.21 -2.97 6.41
CA ASP A 35 -1.88 -3.38 5.97
C ASP A 35 -1.73 -3.39 4.44
N ILE A 36 -0.49 -3.29 3.99
CA ILE A 36 -0.07 -3.34 2.59
C ILE A 36 1.10 -4.32 2.48
N ILE A 37 0.90 -5.41 1.73
CA ILE A 37 1.90 -6.46 1.56
C ILE A 37 2.25 -6.59 0.09
N GLU A 38 3.54 -6.74 -0.21
CA GLU A 38 4.02 -7.13 -1.54
C GLU A 38 4.29 -8.63 -1.57
N HIS A 39 3.74 -9.31 -2.56
CA HIS A 39 3.98 -10.72 -2.80
C HIS A 39 4.09 -10.98 -4.30
N ASP A 40 5.20 -11.58 -4.73
CA ASP A 40 5.52 -11.84 -6.14
C ASP A 40 5.40 -10.58 -7.03
N GLY A 41 5.83 -9.42 -6.53
CA GLY A 41 5.76 -8.15 -7.26
C GLY A 41 4.37 -7.50 -7.29
N VAL A 42 3.36 -8.11 -6.65
CA VAL A 42 1.99 -7.58 -6.57
C VAL A 42 1.74 -7.03 -5.17
N PHE A 43 1.35 -5.76 -5.11
CA PHE A 43 0.93 -5.13 -3.86
C PHE A 43 -0.53 -5.46 -3.56
N LYS A 44 -0.83 -5.75 -2.30
CA LYS A 44 -2.15 -6.18 -1.83
C LYS A 44 -2.53 -5.37 -0.59
N LEU A 45 -3.76 -4.90 -0.54
CA LEU A 45 -4.31 -4.17 0.61
C LEU A 45 -5.13 -5.12 1.47
N PHE A 46 -4.93 -5.08 2.78
CA PHE A 46 -5.66 -5.91 3.74
C PHE A 46 -6.40 -5.03 4.75
N ASN A 47 -7.53 -5.52 5.24
CA ASN A 47 -8.26 -4.91 6.34
C ASN A 47 -7.79 -5.47 7.69
N ARG A 48 -8.33 -4.94 8.79
CA ARG A 48 -7.96 -5.33 10.17
C ARG A 48 -8.27 -6.80 10.53
N LYS A 49 -9.03 -7.52 9.70
CA LYS A 49 -9.31 -8.95 9.86
C LYS A 49 -8.40 -9.82 8.99
N ASP A 50 -7.35 -9.24 8.42
CA ASP A 50 -6.46 -9.86 7.44
C ASP A 50 -7.18 -10.31 6.15
N GLU A 51 -8.35 -9.72 5.86
CA GLU A 51 -9.08 -10.00 4.63
C GLU A 51 -8.56 -9.10 3.51
N LEU A 52 -8.32 -9.70 2.33
CA LEU A 52 -7.90 -8.98 1.14
C LEU A 52 -8.98 -7.99 0.70
N ILE A 53 -8.63 -6.71 0.62
CA ILE A 53 -9.48 -5.65 0.06
C ILE A 53 -9.33 -5.63 -1.46
N THR A 54 -8.09 -5.58 -1.96
CA THR A 54 -7.79 -5.56 -3.39
C THR A 54 -6.34 -5.94 -3.67
N GLU A 55 -6.07 -6.38 -4.89
CA GLU A 55 -4.73 -6.43 -5.47
C GLU A 55 -4.50 -5.21 -6.36
N ILE A 56 -3.30 -4.65 -6.32
CA ILE A 56 -2.92 -3.48 -7.11
C ILE A 56 -2.42 -3.95 -8.48
N GLN A 57 -3.25 -3.74 -9.50
CA GLN A 57 -2.94 -4.06 -10.90
C GLN A 57 -2.47 -2.82 -11.70
N LEU A 58 -2.19 -1.72 -10.99
CA LEU A 58 -1.76 -0.45 -11.58
C LEU A 58 -0.24 -0.30 -11.49
N PRO A 59 0.40 0.42 -12.43
CA PRO A 59 1.83 0.70 -12.36
C PRO A 59 2.17 1.46 -11.07
N VAL A 60 3.02 0.85 -10.23
CA VAL A 60 3.53 1.46 -9.00
C VAL A 60 4.74 2.31 -9.32
N VAL A 61 4.76 3.55 -8.84
CA VAL A 61 5.84 4.51 -9.07
C VAL A 61 6.56 4.94 -7.80
N GLY A 62 5.97 4.66 -6.63
CA GLY A 62 6.58 4.98 -5.34
C GLY A 62 6.04 4.08 -4.24
N VAL A 63 6.91 3.69 -3.31
CA VAL A 63 6.54 2.95 -2.10
C VAL A 63 7.22 3.64 -0.92
N LYS A 64 6.43 3.98 0.11
CA LYS A 64 6.90 4.56 1.36
C LYS A 64 6.86 3.48 2.43
N TYR A 65 8.03 3.21 3.00
CA TYR A 65 8.18 2.26 4.09
C TYR A 65 8.24 2.98 5.43
N GLU A 66 7.68 2.37 6.46
CA GLU A 66 7.99 2.71 7.83
C GLU A 66 9.28 2.00 8.24
N TYR A 67 10.21 2.77 8.80
CA TYR A 67 11.41 2.23 9.39
C TYR A 67 11.19 2.18 10.90
N PRO A 68 11.30 1.00 11.54
CA PRO A 68 11.35 0.97 12.99
C PRO A 68 12.53 1.85 13.40
N VAL A 69 12.27 2.86 14.23
CA VAL A 69 13.31 3.69 14.81
C VAL A 69 14.19 2.71 15.57
N SER A 70 15.40 2.46 15.05
CA SER A 70 16.36 1.63 15.77
C SER A 70 16.63 2.37 17.08
N GLU A 71 16.25 1.78 18.20
CA GLU A 71 16.75 2.23 19.50
C GLU A 71 18.27 2.18 19.39
N VAL A 72 18.88 3.36 19.30
CA VAL A 72 20.32 3.51 19.32
C VAL A 72 20.75 3.10 20.73
N LEU A 73 21.37 1.92 20.85
CA LEU A 73 22.01 1.41 22.06
C LEU A 73 23.09 2.37 22.57
#